data_AF-A0A957NXG0-F1
#
_entry.id   AF-A0A957NXG0-F1
#
_cell.length_a   1.000
_cell.length_b   1.000
_cell.length_c   1.000
_cell.angle_alpha   90.00
_cell.angle_beta   90.00
_cell.angle_gamma   90.00
#
_symmetry.space_group_name_H-M   'P 1'
#
loop_
_entity.id
_entity.type
_entity.pdbx_description
1 polymer ?
#
loop_
_entity_poly.entity_id
_entity_poly.type
_entity_poly.pdbx_seq_one_letter_code
_entity_poly.pdbx_strand_id
1 'polypeptide(L)'
;MGKRRVVSANYLIILVTAVCLSILGLDRLADVPMVRFTANQLLAGTLLLATFGLLAGIFNLLYIHAQRIWRGRPEWSMSLVLIGVALAVFSVGMVETSGAFGPLMQWVFH
;
A
#
# COMPACT_ATOMS: atom_id res chain seq x y z
N MET A 1 23.87 22.24 8.84
CA MET A 1 22.89 22.83 7.87
C MET A 1 21.96 21.79 7.22
N GLY A 2 21.41 20.82 7.98
CA GLY A 2 20.58 19.73 7.42
C GLY A 2 19.06 19.78 7.70
N LYS A 3 18.62 20.54 8.71
CA LYS A 3 17.21 20.51 9.17
C LYS A 3 16.20 21.20 8.24
N ARG A 4 16.60 22.22 7.46
CA ARG A 4 15.67 22.98 6.60
C ARG A 4 15.16 22.17 5.39
N ARG A 5 15.99 21.29 4.80
CA ARG A 5 15.60 20.48 3.62
C ARG A 5 14.55 19.41 3.95
N VAL A 6 14.64 18.81 5.13
CA VAL A 6 13.69 17.78 5.58
C VAL A 6 12.30 18.40 5.79
N VAL A 7 12.26 19.59 6.39
CA VAL A 7 11.01 20.32 6.63
C VAL A 7 10.36 20.77 5.32
N SER A 8 11.12 21.30 4.35
CA SER A 8 10.58 21.69 3.04
C SER A 8 10.08 20.50 2.22
N ALA A 9 10.74 19.34 2.31
CA ALA A 9 10.30 18.13 1.63
C ALA A 9 8.95 17.63 2.19
N ASN A 10 8.76 17.70 3.51
CA ASN A 10 7.49 17.32 4.13
C ASN A 10 6.33 18.20 3.64
N TYR A 11 6.52 19.52 3.53
CA TYR A 11 5.47 20.41 3.01
C TYR A 11 5.13 20.13 1.55
N LEU A 12 6.12 19.80 0.72
CA LEU A 12 5.88 19.42 -0.67
C LEU A 12 5.05 18.13 -0.77
N ILE A 13 5.38 17.12 0.04
CA ILE A 13 4.60 15.86 0.08
C ILE A 13 3.16 16.15 0.51
N ILE A 14 2.97 16.90 1.60
CA ILE A 14 1.65 17.26 2.10
C ILE A 14 0.84 18.01 1.04
N LEU A 15 1.47 18.99 0.36
CA LEU A 15 0.81 19.77 -0.68
C LEU A 15 0.42 18.90 -1.88
N VAL A 16 1.32 18.04 -2.36
CA VAL A 16 1.03 17.10 -3.45
C VAL A 16 -0.11 16.16 -3.07
N THR A 17 -0.09 15.59 -1.86
CA THR A 17 -1.17 14.72 -1.36
C THR A 17 -2.49 15.46 -1.30
N ALA A 18 -2.53 16.69 -0.76
CA ALA A 18 -3.74 17.49 -0.69
C ALA A 18 -4.31 17.82 -2.07
N VAL A 19 -3.45 18.14 -3.05
CA VAL A 19 -3.86 18.39 -4.44
C VAL A 19 -4.42 17.11 -5.07
N CYS A 20 -3.75 15.96 -4.92
CA CYS A 20 -4.24 14.68 -5.43
C CYS A 20 -5.62 14.33 -4.85
N LEU A 21 -5.80 14.49 -3.53
CA LEU A 21 -7.09 14.24 -2.88
C LEU A 21 -8.18 15.19 -3.37
N SER A 22 -7.84 16.46 -3.60
CA SER A 22 -8.78 17.45 -4.13
C SER A 22 -9.23 17.10 -5.55
N ILE A 23 -8.30 16.69 -6.42
CA ILE A 23 -8.61 16.24 -7.78
C ILE A 23 -9.54 15.02 -7.75
N LEU A 24 -9.25 14.03 -6.90
CA LEU A 24 -10.09 12.84 -6.76
C LEU A 24 -11.48 13.18 -6.18
N GLY A 25 -11.56 14.12 -5.23
CA GLY A 25 -12.84 14.59 -4.69
C GLY A 25 -13.67 15.33 -5.73
N LEU A 26 -13.05 16.20 -6.53
CA LEU A 26 -13.71 16.95 -7.60
C LEU A 26 -14.21 16.03 -8.72
N ASP A 27 -13.45 15.00 -9.10
CA ASP A 27 -13.89 13.98 -10.05
C ASP A 27 -15.20 13.31 -9.61
N ARG A 28 -15.34 13.03 -8.30
CA ARG A 28 -16.52 12.39 -7.73
C ARG A 28 -17.74 13.30 -7.56
N LEU A 29 -17.53 14.61 -7.42
CA LEU A 29 -18.60 15.57 -7.09
C LEU A 29 -19.10 16.37 -8.30
N ALA A 30 -18.23 16.68 -9.27
CA ALA A 30 -18.51 17.68 -10.30
C ALA A 30 -18.60 17.12 -11.73
N ASP A 31 -18.32 15.83 -11.94
CA ASP A 31 -18.36 15.11 -13.24
C ASP A 31 -17.79 15.91 -14.44
N VAL A 32 -16.66 16.59 -14.21
CA VAL A 32 -16.00 17.41 -15.23
C VAL A 32 -15.09 16.53 -16.10
N PRO A 33 -15.27 16.45 -17.43
CA PRO A 33 -14.55 15.51 -18.29
C PRO A 33 -13.01 15.65 -18.22
N MET A 34 -12.53 16.88 -18.07
CA MET A 34 -11.09 17.17 -18.00
C MET A 34 -10.46 16.70 -16.67
N VAL A 35 -11.20 16.82 -15.56
CA VAL A 35 -10.75 16.33 -14.24
C VAL A 35 -10.68 14.80 -14.25
N ARG A 36 -11.63 14.14 -14.93
CA ARG A 36 -11.70 12.68 -15.04
C ARG A 36 -10.48 12.05 -15.71
N PHE A 37 -9.97 12.66 -16.78
CA PHE A 37 -8.74 12.20 -17.42
C PHE A 37 -7.55 12.24 -16.46
N THR A 38 -7.37 13.37 -15.77
CA THR A 38 -6.28 13.54 -14.80
C THR A 38 -6.42 12.61 -13.61
N ALA A 39 -7.63 12.47 -13.06
CA ALA A 39 -7.92 11.57 -11.94
C ALA A 39 -7.60 10.10 -12.29
N ASN A 40 -7.96 9.66 -13.50
CA ASN A 40 -7.64 8.31 -13.97
C ASN A 40 -6.13 8.04 -14.05
N GLN A 41 -5.36 9.00 -14.55
CA GLN A 41 -3.90 8.88 -14.61
C GLN A 41 -3.27 8.86 -13.22
N LEU A 42 -3.74 9.71 -12.31
CA LEU A 42 -3.30 9.70 -10.90
C LEU A 42 -3.63 8.36 -10.24
N LEU A 43 -4.83 7.84 -10.45
CA LEU A 43 -5.29 6.59 -9.86
C LEU A 43 -4.48 5.40 -10.39
N ALA A 44 -4.24 5.33 -11.70
CA ALA A 44 -3.40 4.31 -12.31
C ALA A 44 -1.95 4.35 -11.76
N GLY A 45 -1.34 5.54 -11.69
CA GLY A 45 -0.01 5.71 -11.11
C GLY A 45 0.04 5.33 -9.64
N THR A 46 -0.98 5.69 -8.86
CA THR A 46 -1.10 5.34 -7.45
C THR A 46 -1.23 3.84 -7.26
N LEU A 47 -2.03 3.16 -8.09
CA LEU A 47 -2.18 1.70 -8.05
C LEU A 47 -0.86 0.98 -8.36
N LEU A 48 -0.08 1.46 -9.34
CA LEU A 48 1.24 0.91 -9.64
C LEU A 48 2.21 1.08 -8.47
N LEU A 49 2.27 2.27 -7.88
CA LEU A 49 3.11 2.55 -6.71
C LEU A 49 2.68 1.72 -5.49
N ALA A 50 1.38 1.60 -5.25
CA ALA A 50 0.83 0.78 -4.17
C ALA A 50 1.18 -0.71 -4.37
N THR A 51 1.05 -1.22 -5.59
CA THR A 51 1.41 -2.59 -5.93
C THR A 51 2.90 -2.85 -5.71
N PHE A 52 3.77 -1.95 -6.19
CA PHE A 52 5.21 -2.06 -5.98
C PHE A 52 5.57 -1.99 -4.48
N GLY A 53 4.98 -1.06 -3.75
CA GLY A 53 5.19 -0.92 -2.31
C GLY A 53 4.74 -2.16 -1.53
N LEU A 54 3.61 -2.76 -1.91
CA LEU A 54 3.10 -4.00 -1.32
C LEU A 54 4.08 -5.16 -1.57
N LEU A 55 4.56 -5.33 -2.81
CA LEU A 55 5.55 -6.35 -3.13
C LEU A 55 6.86 -6.15 -2.36
N ALA A 56 7.36 -4.91 -2.29
CA ALA A 56 8.55 -4.57 -1.53
C ALA A 56 8.36 -4.85 -0.03
N GLY A 57 7.18 -4.55 0.52
CA GLY A 57 6.82 -4.84 1.90
C GLY A 57 6.79 -6.34 2.21
N ILE A 58 6.17 -7.15 1.34
CA ILE A 58 6.17 -8.61 1.45
C ILE A 58 7.59 -9.15 1.38
N PHE A 59 8.38 -8.72 0.40
CA PHE A 59 9.76 -9.16 0.26
C PHE A 59 10.59 -8.84 1.51
N ASN A 60 10.46 -7.62 2.05
CA ASN A 60 11.16 -7.22 3.26
C ASN A 60 10.73 -8.06 4.48
N LEU A 61 9.43 -8.32 4.63
CA LEU A 61 8.89 -9.18 5.69
C LEU A 61 9.47 -10.59 5.59
N LEU A 62 9.40 -11.20 4.41
CA LEU A 62 9.97 -12.53 4.15
C LEU A 62 11.47 -12.56 4.43
N TYR A 63 12.22 -11.56 3.97
CA TYR A 63 13.66 -11.47 4.16
C TYR A 63 14.04 -11.42 5.66
N ILE A 64 13.40 -10.54 6.44
CA ILE A 64 13.69 -10.38 7.87
C ILE A 64 13.38 -11.69 8.63
N HIS A 65 12.25 -12.32 8.35
CA HIS A 65 11.86 -13.54 9.05
C HIS A 65 12.67 -14.76 8.60
N ALA A 66 13.00 -14.88 7.30
CA ALA A 66 13.92 -15.91 6.80
C ALA A 66 15.29 -15.79 7.47
N GLN A 67 15.82 -14.57 7.59
CA GLN A 67 17.07 -14.32 8.29
C GLN A 67 17.01 -14.69 9.78
N ARG A 68 15.87 -14.48 10.46
CA ARG A 68 15.66 -14.90 11.86
C ARG A 68 15.66 -16.42 12.00
N ILE A 69 15.04 -17.13 11.05
CA ILE A 69 14.99 -18.60 11.01
C ILE A 69 16.41 -19.16 10.77
N TRP A 70 17.14 -18.65 9.77
CA TRP A 70 18.51 -19.09 9.49
C TRP A 70 19.48 -18.86 10.64
N ARG A 71 19.27 -17.80 11.42
CA ARG A 71 20.10 -17.50 12.60
C ARG A 71 19.67 -18.26 13.86
N GLY A 72 18.68 -19.15 13.77
CA GLY A 72 18.23 -19.97 14.89
C GLY A 72 17.72 -19.16 16.09
N ARG A 73 17.13 -17.99 15.86
CA ARG A 73 16.58 -17.16 16.95
C ARG A 73 15.47 -17.94 17.69
N PRO A 74 15.34 -17.83 19.02
CA PRO A 74 14.35 -18.61 19.79
C PRO A 74 12.90 -18.43 19.32
N GLU A 75 12.58 -17.32 18.67
CA GLU A 75 11.25 -16.98 18.14
C GLU A 75 11.01 -17.44 16.68
N TRP A 76 11.81 -18.38 16.16
CA TRP A 76 11.75 -18.80 14.75
C TRP A 76 10.40 -19.43 14.36
N SER A 77 9.75 -20.15 15.29
CA SER A 77 8.45 -20.78 15.06
C SER A 77 7.37 -19.73 14.79
N MET A 78 7.34 -18.64 15.56
CA MET A 78 6.41 -17.53 15.35
C MET A 78 6.68 -16.80 14.03
N SER A 79 7.94 -16.72 13.60
CA SER A 79 8.31 -16.18 12.28
C SER A 79 7.77 -17.01 11.12
N LEU A 80 7.76 -18.35 11.24
CA LEU A 80 7.12 -19.23 10.25
C LEU A 80 5.62 -19.03 10.17
N VAL A 81 4.95 -18.90 11.33
CA VAL A 81 3.51 -18.61 11.37
C VAL A 81 3.21 -17.28 10.67
N LEU A 82 3.98 -16.23 10.96
CA LEU A 82 3.81 -14.92 10.31
C LEU A 82 4.03 -14.98 8.79
N ILE A 83 5.06 -15.69 8.33
CA ILE A 83 5.29 -15.92 6.89
C ILE A 83 4.10 -16.66 6.28
N GLY A 84 3.63 -17.74 6.92
CA GLY A 84 2.51 -18.54 6.44
C GLY A 84 1.22 -17.73 6.33
N VAL A 85 0.89 -16.93 7.35
CA VAL A 85 -0.27 -16.03 7.33
C VAL A 85 -0.13 -14.97 6.24
N ALA A 86 1.05 -14.34 6.10
CA ALA A 86 1.28 -13.34 5.06
C ALA A 86 1.10 -13.93 3.64
N LEU A 87 1.61 -15.13 3.40
CA LEU A 87 1.42 -15.85 2.13
C LEU A 87 -0.04 -16.22 1.89
N ALA A 88 -0.75 -16.72 2.92
CA ALA A 88 -2.16 -17.06 2.80
C ALA A 88 -3.00 -15.83 2.44
N VAL A 89 -2.80 -14.71 3.14
CA VAL A 89 -3.49 -13.44 2.85
C VAL A 89 -3.16 -12.94 1.44
N PHE A 90 -1.89 -13.01 1.04
CA PHE A 90 -1.48 -12.62 -0.31
C PHE A 90 -2.12 -13.50 -1.39
N SER A 91 -2.09 -14.82 -1.22
CA SER A 91 -2.70 -15.76 -2.16
C SER A 91 -4.21 -15.58 -2.26
N VAL A 92 -4.91 -15.43 -1.13
CA VAL A 92 -6.35 -15.14 -1.13
C VAL A 92 -6.64 -13.83 -1.85
N GLY A 93 -5.85 -12.77 -1.57
CA GLY A 93 -5.98 -11.49 -2.25
C GLY A 93 -5.69 -11.55 -3.77
N MET A 94 -4.86 -12.49 -4.23
CA MET A 94 -4.62 -12.70 -5.67
C MET A 94 -5.72 -13.49 -6.37
N VAL A 95 -6.38 -14.42 -5.67
CA VAL A 95 -7.47 -15.24 -6.23
C VAL A 95 -8.80 -14.49 -6.21
N GLU A 96 -9.03 -13.70 -5.17
CA GLU A 96 -10.27 -12.94 -4.98
C GLU A 96 -10.30 -11.69 -5.88
N THR A 97 -11.01 -11.77 -7.01
CA THR A 97 -11.12 -10.68 -7.98
C THR A 97 -12.12 -9.59 -7.57
N SER A 98 -12.93 -9.84 -6.53
CA SER A 98 -13.90 -8.86 -6.01
C SER A 98 -13.25 -7.63 -5.34
N GLY A 99 -11.93 -7.69 -5.09
CA GLY A 99 -11.14 -6.55 -4.64
C GLY A 99 -11.64 -5.98 -3.31
N ALA A 100 -11.90 -4.67 -3.27
CA ALA A 100 -12.35 -3.97 -2.07
C ALA A 100 -13.74 -4.39 -1.54
N PHE A 101 -14.51 -5.11 -2.36
CA PHE A 101 -15.86 -5.57 -2.01
C PHE A 101 -15.90 -7.04 -1.62
N GLY A 102 -14.74 -7.69 -1.52
CA GLY A 102 -14.65 -9.10 -1.14
C GLY A 102 -15.00 -9.37 0.32
N PRO A 103 -15.38 -10.61 0.67
CA PRO A 103 -15.73 -11.01 2.04
C PRO A 103 -14.62 -10.70 3.06
N LEU A 104 -13.36 -10.74 2.61
CA LEU A 104 -12.20 -10.46 3.46
C LEU A 104 -12.14 -8.97 3.86
N MET A 105 -12.46 -8.05 2.96
CA MET A 105 -12.54 -6.61 3.28
C MET A 105 -13.75 -6.31 4.16
N GLN A 106 -14.88 -6.99 3.95
CA GLN A 106 -16.02 -6.89 4.85
C GLN A 106 -15.70 -7.36 6.27
N TRP A 107 -14.84 -8.37 6.44
CA TRP A 107 -14.42 -8.84 7.77
C TRP A 107 -13.45 -7.87 8.47
N VAL A 108 -12.55 -7.21 7.73
CA VAL A 108 -11.58 -6.27 8.32
C VAL A 108 -12.24 -4.97 8.80
N PHE A 109 -13.30 -4.52 8.12
CA PHE A 109 -13.92 -3.20 8.33
C PHE A 109 -15.34 -3.22 8.92
N HIS A 110 -15.90 -4.40 9.24
CA HIS A 110 -17.08 -4.53 10.10
C HIS A 110 -16.68 -4.74 11.56
#